data_AF-A0A1J4SHT1-F1
#
_entry.id   AF-A0A1J4SHT1-F1
#
_cell.length_a   1.000
_cell.length_b   1.000
_cell.length_c   1.000
_cell.angle_alpha   90.00
_cell.angle_beta   90.00
_cell.angle_gamma   90.00
#
_symmetry.space_group_name_H-M   'P 1'
#
loop_
_entity.id
_entity.type
_entity.pdbx_description
1 polymer ?
#
loop_
_entity_poly.entity_id
_entity_poly.type
_entity_poly.pdbx_seq_one_letter_code
_entity_poly.pdbx_strand_id
1 'polypeptide(L)' 'MKVSARNLIPGKIKEITMGPVNAEVVVEVAPGIEVVSMITAHSVKAMELK' A
#
# COMPACT_ATOMS: atom_id res chain seq x y z
N MET A 1 -8.16 -10.41 -9.10
CA MET A 1 -6.83 -11.01 -8.84
C MET A 1 -7.05 -12.30 -8.05
N LYS A 2 -6.47 -13.44 -8.46
CA LYS A 2 -6.56 -14.71 -7.70
C LYS A 2 -5.26 -14.89 -6.91
N VAL A 3 -5.32 -14.65 -5.62
CA VAL A 3 -4.23 -14.92 -4.66
C VAL A 3 -4.77 -15.79 -3.54
N SER A 4 -3.90 -16.57 -2.89
CA SER A 4 -4.29 -17.44 -1.77
C SER A 4 -4.57 -16.65 -0.47
N ALA A 5 -4.16 -15.38 -0.40
CA ALA A 5 -4.41 -14.52 0.73
C ALA A 5 -5.93 -14.37 0.98
N ARG A 6 -6.37 -14.67 2.20
CA ARG A 6 -7.79 -14.64 2.59
C ARG A 6 -8.36 -13.22 2.59
N ASN A 7 -7.55 -12.23 2.96
CA ASN A 7 -7.98 -10.85 3.11
C ASN A 7 -7.57 -10.04 1.88
N LEU A 8 -8.57 -9.50 1.18
CA LEU A 8 -8.42 -8.56 0.09
C LEU A 8 -9.21 -7.31 0.48
N ILE A 9 -8.51 -6.27 0.91
CA ILE A 9 -9.13 -5.06 1.44
C ILE A 9 -8.97 -3.96 0.38
N PRO A 10 -10.05 -3.58 -0.32
CA PRO A 10 -10.01 -2.46 -1.25
C PRO A 10 -9.85 -1.15 -0.48
N GLY A 11 -9.09 -0.22 -1.04
CA GLY A 11 -8.87 1.08 -0.45
C GLY A 11 -8.20 2.04 -1.43
N LYS A 12 -8.05 3.29 -1.00
CA LYS A 12 -7.37 4.33 -1.78
C LYS A 12 -6.08 4.69 -1.08
N ILE A 13 -5.00 4.84 -1.84
CA ILE A 13 -3.73 5.35 -1.32
C ILE A 13 -3.97 6.79 -0.85
N LYS A 14 -3.61 7.05 0.40
CA LYS A 14 -3.68 8.36 1.04
C LYS A 14 -2.32 9.04 1.05
N GLU A 15 -1.28 8.28 1.36
CA GLU A 15 0.10 8.77 1.47
C GLU A 15 1.11 7.66 1.15
N ILE A 16 2.25 8.06 0.58
CA ILE A 16 3.41 7.19 0.37
C ILE A 16 4.66 7.91 0.89
N THR A 17 5.34 7.31 1.85
CA THR A 17 6.64 7.78 2.36
C THR A 17 7.76 6.90 1.82
N MET A 18 8.54 7.44 0.88
CA MET A 18 9.63 6.72 0.24
C MET A 18 10.92 6.77 1.08
N GLY A 19 11.44 5.59 1.43
CA GLY A 19 12.79 5.40 1.94
C GLY A 19 13.75 4.86 0.88
N PRO A 20 15.03 4.67 1.24
CA PRO A 20 16.06 4.16 0.31
C PRO A 20 15.85 2.68 -0.06
N VAL A 21 15.23 1.89 0.81
CA VAL A 21 15.00 0.44 0.63
C VAL A 21 13.53 0.08 0.76
N ASN A 22 12.87 0.60 1.80
CA ASN A 22 11.44 0.41 2.06
C ASN A 22 10.65 1.68 1.75
N ALA A 23 9.35 1.50 1.58
CA ALA A 23 8.38 2.57 1.49
C ALA A 23 7.18 2.22 2.37
N GLU A 24 6.69 3.23 3.09
CA GLU A 24 5.44 3.14 3.83
C GLU A 24 4.31 3.62 2.92
N VAL A 25 3.22 2.87 2.86
CA VAL A 25 2.02 3.18 2.08
C VAL A 25 0.83 3.16 3.01
N VAL A 26 0.16 4.30 3.15
CA VAL A 26 -1.06 4.44 3.94
C VAL A 26 -2.26 4.34 3.00
N VAL A 27 -3.14 3.38 3.26
CA VAL A 27 -4.34 3.11 2.47
C VAL A 27 -5.57 3.38 3.32
N GLU A 28 -6.41 4.31 2.89
CA GLU A 28 -7.74 4.52 3.48
C GLU A 28 -8.70 3.44 2.96
N VAL A 29 -9.28 2.68 3.88
CA VAL A 29 -10.18 1.55 3.55
C VAL A 29 -11.64 1.83 3.90
N ALA A 30 -11.88 2.83 4.75
CA ALA A 30 -13.18 3.38 5.12
C ALA A 30 -12.98 4.75 5.80
N PRO A 31 -14.02 5.59 5.96
CA PRO A 31 -13.89 6.91 6.59
C PRO A 31 -13.24 6.83 7.99
N GLY A 32 -12.04 7.40 8.11
CA GLY A 32 -11.26 7.41 9.35
C GLY A 32 -10.58 6.08 9.71
N ILE A 33 -10.58 5.10 8.80
CA ILE A 33 -9.93 3.80 8.97
C ILE A 33 -8.83 3.62 7.92
N GLU A 34 -7.61 3.39 8.40
CA GLU A 34 -6.41 3.28 7.59
C GLU A 34 -5.70 1.95 7.80
N VAL A 35 -5.11 1.43 6.73
CA VAL A 35 -4.19 0.30 6.74
C VAL A 35 -2.83 0.81 6.30
N VAL A 36 -1.83 0.62 7.17
CA VAL A 36 -0.44 0.98 6.88
C VAL A 36 0.30 -0.26 6.39
N SER A 37 0.99 -0.14 5.27
CA SER A 37 1.79 -1.19 4.67
C SER A 37 3.24 -0.75 4.51
N MET A 38 4.18 -1.65 4.80
CA MET A 38 5.60 -1.46 4.51
C MET A 38 5.97 -2.41 3.38
N ILE A 39 6.32 -1.85 2.22
CA ILE A 39 6.78 -2.61 1.04
C ILE A 39 8.14 -2.10 0.57
N THR A 40 8.75 -2.76 -0.41
CA THR A 40 10.02 -2.27 -0.95
C THR A 40 9.81 -1.02 -1.79
N ALA A 41 10.77 -0.10 -1.76
CA ALA A 41 10.82 1.08 -2.62
C ALA A 41 10.81 0.70 -4.12
N HIS A 42 11.33 -0.48 -4.45
CA HIS A 42 11.25 -1.03 -5.81
C HIS A 42 9.82 -1.38 -6.20
N SER A 43 9.04 -2.02 -5.31
CA SER A 43 7.64 -2.39 -5.57
C SER A 43 6.76 -1.18 -5.83
N VAL A 44 6.92 -0.09 -5.07
CA VAL A 44 6.18 1.18 -5.31
C VAL A 44 6.40 1.67 -6.74
N LYS A 45 7.67 1.69 -7.19
CA LYS A 45 8.04 2.13 -8.54
C LYS A 45 7.53 1.18 -9.62
N ALA A 46 7.69 -0.13 -9.42
CA ALA A 46 7.29 -1.16 -10.38
C ALA A 46 5.77 -1.23 -10.57
N MET A 47 5.00 -0.89 -9.54
CA MET A 47 3.53 -0.84 -9.59
C MET A 47 2.99 0.56 -9.89
N GLU A 48 3.87 1.54 -10.13
CA GLU A 48 3.54 2.92 -10.47
C GLU A 48 2.54 3.58 -9.49
N LEU A 49 2.69 3.28 -8.19
CA LEU A 49 1.79 3.78 -7.14
C LEU A 49 1.97 5.29 -6.93
N LYS A 50 0.86 5.99 -6.69
CA LYS A 50 0.78 7.45 -6.53
C LYS A 50 -0.19 7.82 -5.42
#